data_AF-A0A1A9UDM9-F1
#
_entry.id   AF-A0A1A9UDM9-F1
#
_cell.length_a   1.000
_cell.length_b   1.000
_cell.length_c   1.000
_cell.angle_alpha   90.00
_cell.angle_beta   90.00
_cell.angle_gamma   90.00
#
_symmetry.space_group_name_H-M   'P 1'
#
loop_
_entity.id
_entity.type
_entity.pdbx_description
1 polymer ?
#
loop_
_entity_poly.entity_id
_entity_poly.type
_entity_poly.pdbx_seq_one_letter_code
_entity_poly.pdbx_strand_id
1 'polypeptide(L)'
;ETSNAVHKISFADESLPIPLLLLGVLLAAAAAKSTDERNARIVCCFSNWAVFRPGVGSCGIGDIPANLCSHIQVLIIDPELDVKQNGFRNFTQLRKKHPQLKLQIAAGPKVVKNTDRDGAYADKDRFLYFVQELRTAFERKGAGWEITMAVPVAKFRLQEGYHVPELCELLDSVHAVTYDLRGNWAGFADVHSPLYACKHDQCAYEKLHVRDGLLLWKEMICPANKLVVGVPDLYFKPL
;
A
#
# COMPACT_ATOMS: atom_id res chain seq x y z
N GLU A 1 67.23 -32.58 5.87
CA GLU A 1 66.25 -32.69 6.98
C GLU A 1 65.88 -31.27 7.42
N THR A 2 64.72 -30.79 6.92
CA THR A 2 63.51 -30.35 7.65
C THR A 2 63.60 -28.91 8.21
N SER A 3 63.09 -27.89 7.50
CA SER A 3 61.71 -27.32 7.54
C SER A 3 61.39 -26.60 8.87
N ASN A 4 60.96 -25.32 8.94
CA ASN A 4 59.76 -24.74 8.35
C ASN A 4 59.75 -23.19 8.29
N ALA A 5 59.27 -22.68 7.15
CA ALA A 5 58.42 -21.52 6.85
C ALA A 5 58.50 -20.21 7.67
N VAL A 6 58.93 -19.15 6.96
CA VAL A 6 58.77 -17.73 7.26
C VAL A 6 57.65 -17.18 6.37
N HIS A 7 56.65 -16.49 6.93
CA HIS A 7 55.81 -15.54 6.17
C HIS A 7 55.76 -14.20 6.90
N LYS A 8 56.59 -13.27 6.42
CA LYS A 8 56.50 -11.83 6.70
C LYS A 8 55.36 -11.26 5.86
N ILE A 9 54.43 -10.55 6.49
CA ILE A 9 53.56 -9.59 5.80
C ILE A 9 54.23 -8.23 5.99
N SER A 10 54.82 -7.71 4.91
CA SER A 10 55.34 -6.33 4.86
C SER A 10 54.24 -5.42 4.35
N PHE A 11 53.92 -4.39 5.13
CA PHE A 11 53.28 -3.19 4.61
C PHE A 11 54.26 -2.52 3.63
N ALA A 12 53.78 -2.15 2.45
CA ALA A 12 54.48 -1.30 1.50
C ALA A 12 53.52 -0.23 1.02
N ASP A 13 54.04 0.99 1.01
CA ASP A 13 53.36 2.26 0.88
C ASP A 13 53.18 2.71 -0.58
N GLU A 14 52.09 3.44 -0.80
CA GLU A 14 51.82 4.49 -1.79
C GLU A 14 52.43 4.44 -3.21
N SER A 15 51.62 4.02 -4.19
CA SER A 15 51.24 4.84 -5.37
C SER A 15 50.45 3.97 -6.36
N LEU A 16 49.14 3.81 -6.13
CA LEU A 16 48.27 3.28 -7.19
C LEU A 16 48.34 4.24 -8.40
N PRO A 17 48.63 3.75 -9.62
CA PRO A 17 48.80 4.61 -10.77
C PRO A 17 47.48 5.33 -11.03
N ILE A 18 47.55 6.64 -11.30
CA ILE A 18 46.41 7.55 -11.52
C ILE A 18 45.31 6.95 -12.44
N PRO A 19 45.62 6.18 -13.51
CA PRO A 19 44.59 5.52 -14.33
C PRO A 19 43.73 4.50 -13.59
N LEU A 20 44.29 3.78 -12.61
CA LEU A 20 43.59 2.78 -11.78
C LEU A 20 42.68 3.44 -10.74
N LEU A 21 43.11 4.58 -10.19
CA LEU A 21 42.27 5.43 -9.34
C LEU A 21 41.11 6.03 -10.15
N LEU A 22 41.36 6.53 -11.36
CA LEU A 22 40.33 7.04 -12.25
C LEU A 22 39.34 5.94 -12.67
N LEU A 23 39.83 4.73 -12.98
CA LEU A 23 38.98 3.58 -13.31
C LEU A 23 38.15 3.14 -12.09
N GLY A 24 38.74 3.15 -10.89
CA GLY A 24 38.04 2.86 -9.63
C GLY A 24 36.96 3.89 -9.31
N VAL A 25 37.22 5.18 -9.55
CA VAL A 25 36.23 6.26 -9.40
C VAL A 25 35.15 6.18 -10.47
N LEU A 26 35.49 5.83 -11.72
CA LEU A 26 34.50 5.59 -12.79
C LEU A 26 33.63 4.37 -12.52
N LEU A 27 34.19 3.28 -12.00
CA LEU A 27 33.44 2.10 -11.56
C LEU A 27 32.57 2.40 -10.35
N ALA A 28 33.07 3.17 -9.38
CA ALA A 28 32.28 3.63 -8.23
C ALA A 28 31.17 4.59 -8.65
N ALA A 29 31.40 5.49 -9.62
CA ALA A 29 30.40 6.39 -10.17
C ALA A 29 29.36 5.66 -11.04
N ALA A 30 29.76 4.60 -11.74
CA ALA A 30 28.85 3.71 -12.45
C ALA A 30 28.02 2.86 -11.47
N ALA A 31 28.61 2.40 -10.37
CA ALA A 31 27.91 1.71 -9.29
C ALA A 31 27.02 2.67 -8.45
N ALA A 32 27.34 3.96 -8.42
CA ALA A 32 26.56 4.99 -7.74
C ALA A 32 25.31 5.44 -8.53
N LYS A 33 25.09 4.91 -9.75
CA LYS A 33 23.84 5.11 -10.51
C LYS A 33 22.85 3.96 -10.26
N SER A 34 22.36 3.86 -9.03
CA SER A 34 20.94 3.56 -8.78
C SER A 34 20.59 4.00 -7.36
N THR A 35 20.48 5.31 -7.15
CA THR A 35 19.39 5.73 -6.27
C THR A 35 18.12 5.29 -6.99
N ASP A 36 17.56 4.18 -6.52
CA ASP A 36 16.19 3.77 -6.82
C ASP A 36 15.30 4.95 -6.40
N GLU A 37 15.11 5.92 -7.30
CA GLU A 37 13.99 6.85 -7.29
C GLU A 37 12.75 5.96 -7.45
N ARG A 38 12.38 5.29 -6.35
CA ARG A 38 11.10 4.63 -6.25
C ARG A 38 10.10 5.75 -6.31
N ASN A 39 9.58 6.00 -7.51
CA ASN A 39 8.45 6.88 -7.72
C ASN A 39 7.38 6.47 -6.69
N ALA A 40 7.18 7.34 -5.71
CA ALA A 40 6.24 7.08 -4.63
C ALA A 40 4.87 6.82 -5.25
N ARG A 41 4.14 5.84 -4.70
CA ARG A 41 2.80 5.53 -5.18
C ARG A 41 1.82 6.58 -4.65
N ILE A 42 1.15 7.29 -5.55
CA ILE A 42 -0.01 8.11 -5.23
C ILE A 42 -1.23 7.34 -5.70
N VAL A 43 -1.92 6.71 -4.76
CA VAL A 43 -3.09 5.87 -5.02
C VAL A 43 -4.35 6.68 -4.73
N CYS A 44 -5.13 6.96 -5.77
CA CYS A 44 -6.36 7.72 -5.67
C CYS A 44 -7.56 6.77 -5.71
N CYS A 45 -8.43 6.83 -4.70
CA CYS A 45 -9.67 6.06 -4.65
C CYS A 45 -10.82 6.92 -5.18
N PHE A 46 -11.50 6.45 -6.22
CA PHE A 46 -12.66 7.11 -6.82
C PHE A 46 -13.93 6.30 -6.56
N SER A 47 -14.97 6.99 -6.08
CA SER A 47 -16.30 6.40 -5.90
C SER A 47 -17.20 6.86 -7.03
N ASN A 48 -17.65 5.92 -7.86
CA ASN A 48 -18.50 6.22 -9.01
C ASN A 48 -19.87 6.82 -8.61
N TRP A 49 -20.31 6.57 -7.37
CA TRP A 49 -21.51 7.18 -6.79
C TRP A 49 -21.42 8.69 -6.56
N ALA A 50 -20.22 9.28 -6.62
CA ALA A 50 -20.06 10.73 -6.45
C ALA A 50 -20.83 11.53 -7.51
N VAL A 51 -21.18 10.94 -8.65
CA VAL A 51 -22.01 11.56 -9.70
C VAL A 51 -23.42 11.92 -9.23
N PHE A 52 -23.94 11.24 -8.21
CA PHE A 52 -25.29 11.48 -7.70
C PHE A 52 -25.35 12.58 -6.64
N ARG A 53 -24.22 13.19 -6.27
CA ARG A 53 -24.20 14.29 -5.29
C ARG A 53 -24.74 15.57 -5.91
N PRO A 54 -25.54 16.36 -5.18
CA PRO A 54 -26.06 17.61 -5.71
C PRO A 54 -24.98 18.69 -5.84
N GLY A 55 -25.15 19.57 -6.84
CA GLY A 55 -24.34 20.77 -7.02
C GLY A 55 -22.86 20.49 -7.20
N VAL A 56 -22.01 21.27 -6.51
CA VAL A 56 -20.54 21.17 -6.58
C VAL A 56 -19.97 19.87 -6.01
N GLY A 57 -20.80 19.05 -5.36
CA GLY A 57 -20.40 17.73 -4.88
C GLY A 57 -20.40 16.63 -5.94
N SER A 58 -21.06 16.85 -7.09
CA SER A 58 -21.09 15.91 -8.20
C SER A 58 -19.71 15.75 -8.81
N CYS A 59 -19.21 14.53 -8.88
CA CYS A 59 -17.90 14.23 -9.47
C CYS A 59 -17.97 12.93 -10.27
N GLY A 60 -17.65 13.01 -11.56
CA GLY A 60 -17.62 11.89 -12.48
C GLY A 60 -16.20 11.47 -12.87
N ILE A 61 -16.09 10.44 -13.72
CA ILE A 61 -14.80 9.92 -14.20
C ILE A 61 -14.00 11.00 -14.94
N GLY A 62 -14.67 11.95 -15.60
CA GLY A 62 -14.03 13.06 -16.31
C GLY A 62 -13.37 14.10 -15.42
N ASP A 63 -13.77 14.17 -14.15
CA ASP A 63 -13.27 15.16 -13.18
C ASP A 63 -12.04 14.67 -12.41
N ILE A 64 -11.61 13.43 -12.65
CA ILE A 64 -10.46 12.83 -11.95
C ILE A 64 -9.17 13.52 -12.43
N PRO A 65 -8.38 14.14 -11.51
CA PRO A 65 -7.10 14.74 -11.85
C PRO A 65 -6.04 13.66 -12.07
N ALA A 66 -6.13 12.97 -13.20
CA ALA A 66 -5.36 11.78 -13.52
C ALA A 66 -3.83 11.99 -13.55
N ASN A 67 -3.36 13.23 -13.70
CA ASN A 67 -1.95 13.59 -13.63
C ASN A 67 -1.36 13.62 -12.20
N LEU A 68 -2.21 13.67 -11.17
CA LEU A 68 -1.78 13.68 -9.77
C LEU A 68 -1.60 12.28 -9.18
N CYS A 69 -2.18 11.27 -9.83
CA CYS A 69 -2.21 9.89 -9.35
C CYS A 69 -1.23 9.03 -10.14
N SER A 70 -0.64 8.01 -9.53
CA SER A 70 0.02 6.92 -10.26
C SER A 70 -0.89 5.69 -10.41
N HIS A 71 -1.79 5.50 -9.45
CA HIS A 71 -2.80 4.45 -9.47
C HIS A 71 -4.17 5.06 -9.20
N ILE A 72 -5.19 4.62 -9.92
CA ILE A 72 -6.59 4.96 -9.63
C ILE A 72 -7.35 3.68 -9.34
N GLN A 73 -8.06 3.65 -8.22
CA GLN A 73 -8.91 2.55 -7.79
C GLN A 73 -10.37 2.97 -7.89
N VAL A 74 -11.19 2.21 -8.62
CA VAL A 74 -12.65 2.38 -8.62
C VAL A 74 -13.30 1.26 -7.81
N LEU A 75 -14.17 1.63 -6.87
CA LEU A 75 -14.92 0.67 -6.07
C LEU A 75 -16.10 0.12 -6.88
N ILE A 76 -16.29 -1.20 -6.86
CA ILE A 76 -17.51 -1.83 -7.36
C ILE A 76 -18.63 -1.56 -6.34
N ILE A 77 -19.55 -0.66 -6.65
CA ILE A 77 -20.63 -0.28 -5.72
C ILE A 77 -22.01 -0.42 -6.37
N ASP A 78 -22.15 -0.16 -7.66
CA ASP A 78 -23.45 -0.21 -8.34
C ASP A 78 -23.34 -0.83 -9.74
N PRO A 79 -23.79 -2.08 -9.92
CA PRO A 79 -23.79 -2.76 -11.21
C PRO A 79 -24.51 -2.01 -12.33
N GLU A 80 -25.51 -1.18 -12.02
CA GLU A 80 -26.23 -0.38 -13.02
C GLU A 80 -25.27 0.66 -13.62
N LEU A 81 -24.63 1.45 -12.78
CA LEU A 81 -23.69 2.48 -13.21
C LEU A 81 -22.40 1.86 -13.77
N ASP A 82 -21.89 0.85 -13.09
CA ASP A 82 -20.57 0.27 -13.35
C ASP A 82 -20.55 -0.58 -14.63
N VAL A 83 -21.64 -1.34 -14.90
CA VAL A 83 -21.76 -2.25 -16.05
C VAL A 83 -22.69 -1.69 -17.12
N LYS A 84 -23.96 -1.41 -16.79
CA LYS A 84 -24.96 -1.04 -17.81
C LYS A 84 -24.73 0.35 -18.40
N GLN A 85 -24.26 1.30 -17.59
CA GLN A 85 -23.91 2.64 -18.05
C GLN A 85 -22.43 2.77 -18.49
N ASN A 86 -21.75 1.65 -18.75
CA ASN A 86 -20.37 1.62 -19.22
C ASN A 86 -19.34 2.27 -18.27
N GLY A 87 -19.62 2.38 -16.96
CA GLY A 87 -18.72 2.99 -15.97
C GLY A 87 -17.30 2.43 -16.02
N PHE A 88 -17.15 1.09 -15.95
CA PHE A 88 -15.82 0.46 -16.04
C PHE A 88 -15.16 0.62 -17.41
N ARG A 89 -15.95 0.65 -18.49
CA ARG A 89 -15.41 0.85 -19.84
C ARG A 89 -14.91 2.28 -20.02
N ASN A 90 -15.59 3.27 -19.45
CA ASN A 90 -15.18 4.67 -19.47
C ASN A 90 -13.95 4.88 -18.58
N PHE A 91 -13.93 4.24 -17.41
CA PHE A 91 -12.79 4.24 -16.51
C PHE A 91 -11.52 3.69 -17.18
N THR A 92 -11.61 2.50 -17.78
CA THR A 92 -10.46 1.88 -18.47
C THR A 92 -9.95 2.69 -19.67
N GLN A 93 -10.80 3.52 -20.29
CA GLN A 93 -10.40 4.42 -21.37
C GLN A 93 -9.51 5.58 -20.92
N LEU A 94 -9.43 5.90 -19.61
CA LEU A 94 -8.49 6.89 -19.10
C LEU A 94 -7.03 6.56 -19.46
N ARG A 95 -6.70 5.28 -19.63
CA ARG A 95 -5.37 4.83 -20.08
C ARG A 95 -4.99 5.34 -21.46
N LYS A 96 -5.96 5.66 -22.33
CA LYS A 96 -5.69 6.24 -23.66
C LYS A 96 -5.08 7.64 -23.55
N LYS A 97 -5.54 8.43 -22.57
CA LYS A 97 -5.07 9.79 -22.32
C LYS A 97 -3.87 9.82 -21.36
N HIS A 98 -3.80 8.84 -20.46
CA HIS A 98 -2.79 8.73 -19.42
C HIS A 98 -2.20 7.32 -19.41
N PRO A 99 -1.32 6.99 -20.37
CA PRO A 99 -0.77 5.63 -20.52
C PRO A 99 0.07 5.17 -19.33
N GLN A 100 0.59 6.10 -18.53
CA GLN A 100 1.34 5.85 -17.31
C GLN A 100 0.48 5.39 -16.12
N LEU A 101 -0.84 5.58 -16.18
CA LEU A 101 -1.73 5.23 -15.07
C LEU A 101 -1.98 3.74 -14.97
N LYS A 102 -1.89 3.23 -13.75
CA LYS A 102 -2.42 1.92 -13.39
C LYS A 102 -3.84 2.07 -12.88
N LEU A 103 -4.76 1.37 -13.54
CA LEU A 103 -6.18 1.39 -13.19
C LEU A 103 -6.53 0.06 -12.53
N GLN A 104 -7.12 0.14 -11.34
CA GLN A 104 -7.46 -1.00 -10.52
C GLN A 104 -8.95 -0.95 -10.17
N ILE A 105 -9.55 -2.12 -10.02
CA ILE A 105 -10.92 -2.28 -9.56
C ILE A 105 -10.84 -2.83 -8.14
N ALA A 106 -11.49 -2.15 -7.20
CA ALA A 106 -11.54 -2.54 -5.81
C ALA A 106 -12.84 -3.29 -5.54
N ALA A 107 -12.72 -4.56 -5.15
CA ALA A 107 -13.83 -5.32 -4.58
C ALA A 107 -14.18 -4.74 -3.20
N GLY A 108 -15.48 -4.65 -2.90
CA GLY A 108 -16.01 -3.86 -1.79
C GLY A 108 -15.49 -4.21 -0.38
N PRO A 109 -15.86 -3.41 0.63
CA PRO A 109 -15.21 -3.39 1.95
C PRO A 109 -15.44 -4.62 2.86
N LYS A 110 -16.17 -5.65 2.39
CA LYS A 110 -16.60 -6.81 3.21
C LYS A 110 -15.91 -8.13 2.86
N VAL A 111 -14.76 -8.09 2.17
CA VAL A 111 -14.04 -9.32 1.78
C VAL A 111 -13.48 -10.05 3.00
N VAL A 112 -12.88 -9.31 3.94
CA VAL A 112 -12.42 -9.86 5.22
C VAL A 112 -13.50 -9.61 6.26
N LYS A 113 -14.01 -10.67 6.86
CA LYS A 113 -14.97 -10.59 7.96
C LYS A 113 -14.30 -11.01 9.26
N ASN A 114 -14.34 -10.10 10.23
CA ASN A 114 -13.98 -10.37 11.61
C ASN A 114 -15.23 -10.80 12.39
N THR A 115 -15.04 -11.29 13.62
CA THR A 115 -16.14 -11.80 14.46
C THR A 115 -17.23 -10.75 14.72
N ASP A 116 -16.86 -9.48 14.79
CA ASP A 116 -17.77 -8.33 14.93
C ASP A 116 -18.38 -7.83 13.60
N ARG A 117 -18.13 -8.54 12.49
CA ARG A 117 -18.65 -8.26 11.14
C ARG A 117 -19.20 -9.53 10.48
N ASP A 118 -19.86 -10.37 11.27
CA ASP A 118 -20.47 -11.64 10.85
C ASP A 118 -19.46 -12.63 10.22
N GLY A 119 -18.20 -12.58 10.68
CA GLY A 119 -17.11 -13.47 10.26
C GLY A 119 -16.81 -14.57 11.25
N ALA A 120 -16.06 -15.58 10.80
CA ALA A 120 -15.54 -16.65 11.64
C ALA A 120 -14.01 -16.63 11.67
N TYR A 121 -13.38 -17.19 12.70
CA TYR A 121 -11.91 -17.30 12.78
C TYR A 121 -11.29 -17.99 11.56
N ALA A 122 -12.01 -18.95 10.95
CA ALA A 122 -11.59 -19.63 9.72
C ALA A 122 -11.48 -18.70 8.51
N ASP A 123 -12.11 -17.52 8.54
CA ASP A 123 -12.04 -16.55 7.44
C ASP A 123 -10.63 -15.97 7.29
N LYS A 124 -9.80 -16.01 8.34
CA LYS A 124 -8.37 -15.65 8.26
C LYS A 124 -7.62 -16.52 7.26
N ASP A 125 -7.78 -17.84 7.34
CA ASP A 125 -7.12 -18.80 6.45
C ASP A 125 -7.71 -18.76 5.04
N ARG A 126 -9.05 -18.70 4.94
CA ARG A 126 -9.75 -18.60 3.66
C ARG A 126 -9.36 -17.35 2.89
N PHE A 127 -9.17 -16.23 3.59
CA PHE A 127 -8.73 -15.00 2.96
C PHE A 127 -7.32 -15.13 2.38
N LEU A 128 -6.38 -15.75 3.11
CA LEU A 128 -5.05 -16.04 2.58
C LEU A 128 -5.12 -16.95 1.34
N TYR A 129 -5.89 -18.04 1.39
CA TYR A 129 -6.05 -18.96 0.25
C TYR A 129 -6.63 -18.26 -0.98
N PHE A 130 -7.63 -17.40 -0.78
CA PHE A 130 -8.19 -16.58 -1.85
C PHE A 130 -7.12 -15.69 -2.51
N VAL A 131 -6.27 -15.02 -1.72
CA VAL A 131 -5.20 -14.17 -2.26
C VAL A 131 -4.12 -15.00 -2.98
N GLN A 132 -3.79 -16.19 -2.47
CA GLN A 132 -2.84 -17.11 -3.12
C GLN A 132 -3.36 -17.61 -4.48
N GLU A 133 -4.62 -18.02 -4.54
CA GLU A 133 -5.27 -18.44 -5.78
C GLU A 133 -5.37 -17.30 -6.79
N LEU A 134 -5.75 -16.10 -6.31
CA LEU A 134 -5.81 -14.90 -7.14
C LEU A 134 -4.43 -14.55 -7.71
N ARG A 135 -3.38 -14.62 -6.88
CA ARG A 135 -2.01 -14.38 -7.34
C ARG A 135 -1.63 -15.38 -8.41
N THR A 136 -1.85 -16.67 -8.16
CA THR A 136 -1.57 -17.74 -9.12
C THR A 136 -2.31 -17.55 -10.44
N ALA A 137 -3.58 -17.15 -10.40
CA ALA A 137 -4.37 -16.89 -11.59
C ALA A 137 -3.83 -15.71 -12.42
N PHE A 138 -3.40 -14.64 -11.75
CA PHE A 138 -2.85 -13.46 -12.42
C PHE A 138 -1.48 -13.75 -13.03
N GLU A 139 -0.62 -14.50 -12.35
CA GLU A 139 0.68 -14.94 -12.90
C GLU A 139 0.49 -15.85 -14.10
N ARG A 140 -0.44 -16.81 -14.03
CA ARG A 140 -0.80 -17.68 -15.18
C ARG A 140 -1.30 -16.87 -16.37
N LYS A 141 -2.00 -15.75 -16.14
CA LYS A 141 -2.47 -14.87 -17.21
C LYS A 141 -1.32 -14.09 -17.87
N GLY A 142 -0.22 -13.85 -17.15
CA GLY A 142 0.99 -13.20 -17.67
C GLY A 142 0.80 -11.73 -18.08
N ALA A 143 -0.27 -11.08 -17.59
CA ALA A 143 -0.62 -9.70 -17.97
C ALA A 143 0.01 -8.63 -17.07
N GLY A 144 0.84 -9.03 -16.09
CA GLY A 144 1.45 -8.11 -15.12
C GLY A 144 0.42 -7.38 -14.25
N TRP A 145 -0.70 -8.04 -13.91
CA TRP A 145 -1.74 -7.45 -13.07
C TRP A 145 -1.32 -7.40 -11.60
N GLU A 146 -1.60 -6.27 -10.97
CA GLU A 146 -1.28 -6.03 -9.57
C GLU A 146 -2.41 -6.50 -8.64
N ILE A 147 -2.02 -6.95 -7.45
CA ILE A 147 -2.93 -7.22 -6.34
C ILE A 147 -2.57 -6.28 -5.20
N THR A 148 -3.55 -5.49 -4.78
CA THR A 148 -3.41 -4.55 -3.67
C THR A 148 -4.55 -4.74 -2.70
N MET A 149 -4.35 -4.31 -1.46
CA MET A 149 -5.33 -4.50 -0.40
C MET A 149 -5.44 -3.26 0.47
N ALA A 150 -6.66 -2.78 0.70
CA ALA A 150 -6.96 -1.81 1.74
C ALA A 150 -7.08 -2.54 3.09
N VAL A 151 -6.32 -2.10 4.09
CA VAL A 151 -6.15 -2.85 5.34
C VAL A 151 -6.35 -1.99 6.59
N PRO A 152 -6.88 -2.55 7.69
CA PRO A 152 -6.99 -1.82 8.94
C PRO A 152 -5.62 -1.65 9.62
N VAL A 153 -5.55 -0.73 10.58
CA VAL A 153 -4.37 -0.52 11.43
C VAL A 153 -4.61 -0.84 12.91
N ALA A 154 -5.78 -1.39 13.23
CA ALA A 154 -6.12 -1.82 14.59
C ALA A 154 -5.60 -3.25 14.84
N LYS A 155 -4.84 -3.44 15.92
CA LYS A 155 -4.20 -4.73 16.27
C LYS A 155 -5.16 -5.91 16.32
N PHE A 156 -6.31 -5.75 16.97
CA PHE A 156 -7.30 -6.82 17.09
C PHE A 156 -7.81 -7.29 15.71
N ARG A 157 -7.95 -6.37 14.75
CA ARG A 157 -8.37 -6.70 13.38
C ARG A 157 -7.35 -7.57 12.67
N LEU A 158 -6.07 -7.21 12.79
CA LEU A 158 -4.97 -7.93 12.16
C LEU A 158 -4.83 -9.34 12.73
N GLN A 159 -4.92 -9.48 14.05
CA GLN A 159 -4.80 -10.78 14.72
C GLN A 159 -5.89 -11.76 14.29
N GLU A 160 -7.13 -11.28 14.13
CA GLU A 160 -8.26 -12.10 13.75
C GLU A 160 -8.35 -12.38 12.24
N GLY A 161 -7.94 -11.46 11.37
CA GLY A 161 -8.27 -11.51 9.95
C GLY A 161 -7.11 -11.64 8.97
N TYR A 162 -5.85 -11.45 9.41
CA TYR A 162 -4.73 -11.27 8.48
C TYR A 162 -3.49 -12.10 8.84
N HIS A 163 -3.05 -12.91 7.88
CA HIS A 163 -1.72 -13.53 7.85
C HIS A 163 -0.73 -12.56 7.21
N VAL A 164 -0.27 -11.57 7.99
CA VAL A 164 0.44 -10.40 7.47
C VAL A 164 1.71 -10.74 6.68
N PRO A 165 2.63 -11.60 7.16
CA PRO A 165 3.83 -11.95 6.39
C PRO A 165 3.50 -12.53 5.01
N GLU A 166 2.64 -13.54 4.96
CA GLU A 166 2.26 -14.27 3.75
C GLU A 166 1.50 -13.37 2.78
N LEU A 167 0.58 -12.54 3.28
CA LEU A 167 -0.13 -11.57 2.45
C LEU A 167 0.83 -10.52 1.89
N CYS A 168 1.77 -10.02 2.69
CA CYS A 168 2.73 -9.01 2.22
C CYS A 168 3.72 -9.57 1.21
N GLU A 169 3.92 -10.89 1.11
CA GLU A 169 4.67 -11.51 0.01
C GLU A 169 3.86 -11.49 -1.30
N LEU A 170 2.57 -11.82 -1.23
CA LEU A 170 1.68 -11.96 -2.38
C LEU A 170 1.22 -10.63 -3.01
N LEU A 171 1.18 -9.55 -2.22
CA LEU A 171 0.66 -8.25 -2.64
C LEU A 171 1.75 -7.33 -3.23
N ASP A 172 1.37 -6.52 -4.22
CA ASP A 172 2.24 -5.48 -4.81
C ASP A 172 2.33 -4.23 -3.92
N SER A 173 1.21 -3.88 -3.28
CA SER A 173 1.14 -2.81 -2.27
C SER A 173 -0.01 -3.02 -1.28
N VAL A 174 0.19 -2.48 -0.08
CA VAL A 174 -0.73 -2.58 1.06
C VAL A 174 -1.16 -1.16 1.44
N HIS A 175 -2.44 -0.87 1.28
CA HIS A 175 -3.00 0.48 1.47
C HIS A 175 -3.56 0.56 2.88
N ALA A 176 -2.75 1.07 3.81
CA ALA A 176 -3.12 1.19 5.20
C ALA A 176 -4.22 2.25 5.36
N VAL A 177 -5.40 1.81 5.82
CA VAL A 177 -6.54 2.67 6.12
C VAL A 177 -6.27 3.35 7.46
N THR A 178 -5.53 4.46 7.41
CA THR A 178 -5.09 5.25 8.57
C THR A 178 -6.05 6.41 8.90
N TYR A 179 -7.33 6.20 8.58
CA TYR A 179 -8.45 7.10 8.86
C TYR A 179 -9.63 6.27 9.40
N ASP A 180 -10.69 6.93 9.88
CA ASP A 180 -11.76 6.31 10.66
C ASP A 180 -11.25 5.61 11.95
N LEU A 181 -10.18 6.17 12.53
CA LEU A 181 -9.61 5.72 13.82
C LEU A 181 -10.43 6.22 15.01
N ARG A 182 -11.27 7.23 14.80
CA ARG A 182 -12.29 7.77 15.70
C ARG A 182 -13.54 8.06 14.89
N GLY A 183 -14.69 8.18 15.56
CA GLY A 183 -15.97 8.50 14.94
C GLY A 183 -17.11 8.40 15.94
N ASN A 184 -18.34 8.56 15.47
CA ASN A 184 -19.52 8.60 16.35
C ASN A 184 -19.64 7.34 17.26
N TRP A 185 -19.23 6.17 16.77
CA TRP A 185 -19.23 4.92 17.56
C TRP A 185 -18.30 4.94 18.78
N ALA A 186 -17.35 5.89 18.85
CA ALA A 186 -16.46 6.03 19.98
C ALA A 186 -17.14 6.71 21.19
N GLY A 187 -18.26 7.41 20.98
CA GLY A 187 -18.99 8.11 22.05
C GLY A 187 -18.39 9.46 22.46
N PHE A 188 -17.40 9.97 21.72
CA PHE A 188 -16.80 11.29 21.93
C PHE A 188 -16.32 11.87 20.60
N ALA A 189 -16.19 13.20 20.55
CA ALA A 189 -15.68 13.92 19.38
C ALA A 189 -14.14 13.95 19.40
N ASP A 190 -13.52 13.58 18.28
CA ASP A 190 -12.05 13.60 18.09
C ASP A 190 -11.72 13.57 16.59
N VAL A 191 -10.47 13.82 16.23
CA VAL A 191 -9.96 13.66 14.87
C VAL A 191 -9.90 12.18 14.49
N HIS A 192 -10.36 11.82 13.29
CA HIS A 192 -10.44 10.41 12.86
C HIS A 192 -9.14 9.84 12.24
N SER A 193 -8.08 10.65 12.14
CA SER A 193 -6.79 10.25 11.56
C SER A 193 -5.60 10.91 12.29
N PRO A 194 -5.49 10.77 13.63
CA PRO A 194 -4.38 11.35 14.38
C PRO A 194 -3.05 10.74 13.93
N LEU A 195 -2.03 11.57 13.73
CA LEU A 195 -0.70 11.09 13.33
C LEU A 195 0.02 10.38 14.50
N TYR A 196 -0.11 10.93 15.70
CA TYR A 196 0.49 10.47 16.95
C TYR A 196 -0.60 10.32 18.03
N ALA A 197 -0.29 9.61 19.11
CA ALA A 197 -1.17 9.49 20.27
C ALA A 197 -1.45 10.86 20.92
N CYS A 198 -2.69 11.04 21.36
CA CYS A 198 -3.13 12.19 22.15
C CYS A 198 -3.04 11.88 23.65
N LYS A 199 -2.94 12.91 24.50
CA LYS A 199 -2.82 12.74 25.96
C LYS A 199 -4.01 12.01 26.60
N HIS A 200 -5.19 12.09 25.99
CA HIS A 200 -6.41 11.43 26.45
C HIS A 200 -6.57 10.01 25.92
N ASP A 201 -5.70 9.54 25.02
CA ASP A 201 -5.81 8.20 24.47
C ASP A 201 -5.51 7.16 25.56
N GLN A 202 -6.44 6.22 25.75
CA GLN A 202 -6.35 5.17 26.75
C GLN A 202 -6.77 3.83 26.14
N CYS A 203 -6.24 2.75 26.71
CA CYS A 203 -6.62 1.38 26.35
C CYS A 203 -6.47 1.13 24.84
N ALA A 204 -7.56 0.75 24.16
CA ALA A 204 -7.55 0.42 22.73
C ALA A 204 -7.14 1.60 21.83
N TYR A 205 -7.24 2.84 22.32
CA TYR A 205 -6.92 4.04 21.56
C TYR A 205 -5.45 4.47 21.64
N GLU A 206 -4.70 3.98 22.63
CA GLU A 206 -3.30 4.38 22.90
C GLU A 206 -2.39 4.21 21.68
N LYS A 207 -2.59 3.12 20.91
CA LYS A 207 -1.85 2.82 19.69
C LYS A 207 -2.67 2.98 18.42
N LEU A 208 -3.89 3.52 18.52
CA LEU A 208 -4.80 3.65 17.38
C LEU A 208 -4.65 5.02 16.71
N HIS A 209 -3.48 5.23 16.10
CA HIS A 209 -3.10 6.42 15.34
C HIS A 209 -2.17 6.02 14.18
N VAL A 210 -1.95 6.92 13.21
CA VAL A 210 -1.28 6.61 11.92
C VAL A 210 0.11 5.99 12.15
N ARG A 211 0.96 6.61 12.98
CA ARG A 211 2.33 6.15 13.22
C ARG A 211 2.39 4.72 13.76
N ASP A 212 1.72 4.45 14.87
CA ASP A 212 1.81 3.14 15.52
C ASP A 212 1.04 2.08 14.74
N GLY A 213 0.01 2.47 14.01
CA GLY A 213 -0.64 1.62 13.02
C GLY A 213 0.30 1.13 11.92
N LEU A 214 1.14 2.01 11.36
CA LEU A 214 2.15 1.62 10.35
C LEU A 214 3.31 0.83 10.97
N LEU A 215 3.75 1.19 12.18
CA LEU A 215 4.78 0.44 12.89
C LEU A 215 4.31 -0.98 13.20
N LEU A 216 3.04 -1.18 13.55
CA LEU A 216 2.46 -2.49 13.76
C LEU A 216 2.56 -3.38 12.52
N TRP A 217 2.27 -2.85 11.32
CA TRP A 217 2.44 -3.60 10.07
C TRP A 217 3.91 -4.00 9.82
N LYS A 218 4.85 -3.11 10.15
CA LYS A 218 6.28 -3.38 10.06
C LYS A 218 6.73 -4.44 11.09
N GLU A 219 6.24 -4.37 12.33
CA GLU A 219 6.49 -5.35 13.39
C GLU A 219 5.93 -6.73 13.03
N MET A 220 4.83 -6.77 12.27
CA MET A 220 4.26 -7.99 11.70
C MET A 220 4.94 -8.44 10.39
N ILE A 221 6.17 -7.98 10.12
CA ILE A 221 7.04 -8.43 9.00
C ILE A 221 6.53 -7.98 7.62
N CYS A 222 5.71 -6.92 7.53
CA CYS A 222 5.39 -6.32 6.24
C CYS A 222 6.49 -5.32 5.79
N PRO A 223 7.04 -5.45 4.56
CA PRO A 223 8.05 -4.53 4.06
C PRO A 223 7.54 -3.09 3.93
N ALA A 224 8.28 -2.12 4.47
CA ALA A 224 7.89 -0.71 4.48
C ALA A 224 7.69 -0.12 3.07
N ASN A 225 8.40 -0.64 2.06
CA ASN A 225 8.26 -0.20 0.66
C ASN A 225 6.98 -0.70 -0.03
N LYS A 226 6.22 -1.62 0.59
CA LYS A 226 4.89 -2.03 0.13
C LYS A 226 3.76 -1.24 0.80
N LEU A 227 4.02 -0.60 1.95
CA LEU A 227 3.01 0.16 2.69
C LEU A 227 2.74 1.52 2.03
N VAL A 228 1.47 1.79 1.77
CA VAL A 228 0.94 3.07 1.29
C VAL A 228 0.07 3.66 2.38
N VAL A 229 0.35 4.89 2.80
CA VAL A 229 -0.38 5.57 3.88
C VAL A 229 -1.67 6.16 3.34
N GLY A 230 -2.80 5.80 3.96
CA GLY A 230 -4.10 6.35 3.62
C GLY A 230 -4.28 7.76 4.17
N VAL A 231 -4.49 8.73 3.28
CA VAL A 231 -4.83 10.10 3.65
C VAL A 231 -6.33 10.31 3.39
N PRO A 232 -7.12 10.69 4.41
CA PRO A 232 -8.53 11.02 4.19
C PRO A 232 -8.63 12.39 3.52
N ASP A 233 -8.74 12.40 2.20
CA ASP A 233 -9.16 13.59 1.46
C ASP A 233 -10.69 13.56 1.32
N LEU A 234 -11.37 14.52 1.96
CA LEU A 234 -12.78 14.92 1.71
C LEU A 234 -13.93 14.17 2.41
N TYR A 235 -13.71 13.56 3.58
CA TYR A 235 -14.84 13.14 4.45
C TYR A 235 -14.59 13.48 5.92
N PHE A 236 -15.14 14.60 6.38
CA PHE A 236 -15.50 14.73 7.79
C PHE A 236 -16.78 13.94 8.01
N LYS A 237 -16.77 12.92 8.88
CA LYS A 237 -18.01 12.31 9.35
C LYS A 237 -18.72 13.36 10.23
N PRO A 238 -19.90 13.86 9.84
CA PRO A 238 -20.67 14.73 10.72
C PRO A 238 -21.01 13.95 11.99
N LEU A 239 -20.93 14.67 13.12
CA LEU A 239 -21.30 14.18 14.46
C LEU A 239 -22.74 13.67 14.49
#